data_AF-A0AAW9PTZ8-F1
#
_entry.id   AF-A0AAW9PTZ8-F1
#
_cell.length_a   1.000
_cell.length_b   1.000
_cell.length_c   1.000
_cell.angle_alpha   90.00
_cell.angle_beta   90.00
_cell.angle_gamma   90.00
#
_symmetry.space_group_name_H-M   'P 1'
#
loop_
_entity.id
_entity.type
_entity.pdbx_description
1 polymer ?
#
loop_
_entity_poly.entity_id
_entity_poly.type
_entity_poly.pdbx_seq_one_letter_code
_entity_poly.pdbx_strand_id
1 'polypeptide(L)'
;MMKKEAIKLLEDEGWTKADALRALEDVVFDADPDELVIRRAVSLFAGSELMKRQRLQAAQKGQATKKSKDIELKDKENKELEIKAKTLVSANKELIEVNDQLKKDNKDLKNIVDRIKLQIALDVKKLMHYEDSEIRKALAKWFKSIQG
;
A
#
# COMPACT_ATOMS: atom_id res chain seq x y z
N MET A 1 -6.08 -29.46 -51.61
CA MET A 1 -6.25 -28.31 -50.68
C MET A 1 -4.90 -27.81 -50.19
N MET A 2 -4.70 -26.49 -50.14
CA MET A 2 -3.47 -25.89 -49.60
C MET A 2 -3.46 -25.93 -48.06
N LYS A 3 -2.28 -26.02 -47.43
CA LYS A 3 -2.13 -26.06 -45.95
C LYS A 3 -2.82 -24.89 -45.24
N LYS A 4 -2.81 -23.70 -45.83
CA LYS A 4 -3.50 -22.51 -45.27
C LYS A 4 -5.02 -22.67 -45.26
N GLU A 5 -5.58 -23.31 -46.28
CA GLU A 5 -7.01 -23.58 -46.41
C GLU A 5 -7.43 -24.65 -45.41
N ALA A 6 -6.62 -25.69 -45.22
CA ALA A 6 -6.85 -26.71 -44.21
C ALA A 6 -6.83 -26.14 -42.78
N ILE A 7 -5.91 -25.22 -42.47
CA ILE A 7 -5.89 -24.53 -41.16
C ILE A 7 -7.16 -23.69 -40.99
N LYS A 8 -7.56 -22.94 -42.02
CA LYS A 8 -8.76 -22.11 -41.96
C LYS A 8 -10.03 -22.94 -41.77
N LEU A 9 -10.14 -24.08 -42.46
CA LEU A 9 -11.22 -25.05 -42.27
C LEU A 9 -11.34 -25.49 -40.80
N LEU A 10 -10.22 -25.84 -40.17
CA LEU A 10 -10.22 -26.28 -38.76
C LEU A 10 -10.50 -25.11 -37.80
N GLU A 11 -10.01 -23.91 -38.09
CA GLU A 11 -10.34 -22.69 -37.33
C GLU A 11 -11.85 -22.38 -37.39
N ASP A 12 -12.47 -22.52 -38.57
CA ASP A 12 -13.91 -22.37 -38.76
C ASP A 12 -14.73 -23.44 -38.00
N GLU A 13 -14.15 -24.62 -37.79
CA GLU A 13 -14.71 -25.70 -36.95
C GLU A 13 -14.43 -25.51 -35.44
N GLY A 14 -13.86 -24.37 -35.03
CA GLY A 14 -13.64 -24.02 -33.63
C GLY A 14 -12.31 -24.49 -33.03
N TRP A 15 -11.36 -24.91 -33.86
CA TRP A 15 -10.02 -25.26 -33.41
C TRP A 15 -9.18 -24.01 -33.21
N THR A 16 -8.20 -24.08 -32.31
CA THR A 16 -7.18 -23.02 -32.25
C THR A 16 -6.18 -23.23 -33.40
N LYS A 17 -5.64 -22.14 -33.93
CA LYS A 17 -4.57 -22.19 -34.95
C LYS A 17 -3.43 -23.14 -34.59
N ALA A 18 -3.04 -23.15 -33.31
CA ALA A 18 -1.97 -23.98 -32.80
C ALA A 18 -2.36 -25.47 -32.74
N ASP A 19 -3.61 -25.77 -32.42
CA ASP A 19 -4.13 -27.15 -32.42
C ASP A 19 -4.31 -27.67 -33.85
N ALA A 20 -4.79 -26.82 -34.78
CA ALA A 20 -4.87 -27.13 -36.20
C ALA A 20 -3.49 -27.41 -36.81
N LEU A 21 -2.48 -26.60 -36.48
CA LEU A 21 -1.11 -26.82 -36.95
C LEU A 21 -0.52 -28.15 -36.47
N ARG A 22 -0.79 -28.55 -35.22
CA ARG A 22 -0.31 -29.83 -34.67
C ARG A 22 -1.02 -31.03 -35.28
N ALA A 23 -2.33 -30.93 -35.50
CA ALA A 23 -3.08 -32.01 -36.12
C ALA A 23 -2.73 -32.23 -37.60
N LEU A 24 -2.21 -31.19 -38.27
CA LEU A 24 -1.77 -31.24 -39.66
C LEU A 24 -0.25 -31.47 -39.80
N GLU A 25 0.45 -31.86 -38.73
CA GLU A 25 1.91 -32.07 -38.75
C GLU A 25 2.30 -33.24 -39.68
N ASP A 26 1.56 -34.35 -39.62
CA ASP A 26 1.83 -35.56 -40.39
C ASP A 26 1.16 -35.58 -41.78
N VAL A 27 0.49 -34.50 -42.17
CA VAL A 27 -0.23 -34.43 -43.45
C VAL A 27 0.70 -34.00 -44.58
N VAL A 28 0.82 -34.85 -45.61
CA VAL A 28 1.56 -34.54 -46.84
C VAL A 28 0.67 -33.68 -47.75
N PHE A 29 1.01 -32.39 -47.89
CA PHE A 29 0.26 -31.43 -48.72
C PHE A 29 0.70 -31.41 -50.19
N ASP A 30 1.82 -32.05 -50.53
CA ASP A 30 2.35 -32.10 -51.92
C ASP A 30 1.46 -32.92 -52.86
N ALA A 31 0.63 -33.80 -52.32
CA ALA A 31 -0.30 -34.64 -53.05
C ALA A 31 -1.68 -33.98 -53.28
N ASP A 32 -1.81 -32.68 -52.98
CA ASP A 32 -3.06 -31.92 -53.03
C ASP A 32 -4.22 -32.65 -52.33
N PRO A 33 -4.10 -32.98 -51.01
CA PRO A 33 -5.11 -33.76 -50.30
C PRO A 33 -6.47 -33.07 -50.35
N ASP A 34 -7.52 -33.86 -50.55
CA ASP A 34 -8.90 -33.39 -50.47
C ASP A 34 -9.34 -33.20 -49.01
N GLU A 35 -10.51 -32.59 -48.82
CA GLU A 35 -11.04 -32.31 -47.49
C GLU A 35 -11.25 -33.59 -46.65
N LEU A 36 -11.61 -34.70 -47.31
CA LEU A 36 -11.85 -35.98 -46.64
C LEU A 36 -10.55 -36.58 -46.08
N VAL A 37 -9.45 -36.48 -46.83
CA VAL A 37 -8.12 -36.90 -46.38
C VAL A 37 -7.67 -36.07 -45.17
N ILE A 38 -7.90 -34.75 -45.20
CA ILE A 38 -7.62 -33.87 -44.06
C ILE A 38 -8.44 -34.28 -42.84
N ARG A 39 -9.77 -34.42 -42.97
CA ARG A 39 -10.67 -34.81 -41.87
C ARG A 39 -10.30 -36.16 -41.27
N ARG A 40 -9.90 -37.13 -42.11
CA ARG A 40 -9.43 -38.45 -41.67
C ARG A 40 -8.14 -38.34 -40.86
N ALA A 41 -7.17 -37.55 -41.34
CA ALA A 41 -5.89 -37.37 -40.66
C ALA A 41 -6.06 -36.70 -39.28
N VAL A 42 -6.88 -35.66 -39.19
CA VAL A 42 -7.08 -34.93 -37.92
C VAL A 42 -8.06 -35.61 -36.95
N SER A 43 -8.81 -36.63 -37.40
CA SER A 43 -9.83 -37.30 -36.59
C SER A 43 -9.31 -37.87 -35.27
N LEU A 44 -8.06 -38.36 -35.27
CA LEU A 44 -7.38 -38.87 -34.07
C LEU A 44 -7.15 -37.76 -33.02
N PHE A 45 -6.85 -36.55 -33.49
CA PHE A 45 -6.62 -35.38 -32.65
C PHE A 45 -7.93 -34.72 -32.20
N ALA A 46 -8.95 -34.69 -33.06
CA ALA A 46 -10.23 -34.00 -32.90
C ALA A 46 -11.05 -34.42 -31.67
N GLY A 47 -10.86 -35.66 -31.20
CA GLY A 47 -11.62 -36.22 -30.09
C GLY A 47 -11.03 -35.86 -28.73
N SER A 48 -10.45 -36.86 -28.07
CA SER A 48 -10.03 -36.72 -26.67
C SER A 48 -8.87 -35.75 -26.47
N GLU A 49 -7.99 -35.59 -27.47
CA GLU A 49 -6.80 -34.76 -27.35
C GLU A 49 -7.12 -33.27 -27.46
N LEU A 50 -7.88 -32.87 -28.49
CA LEU A 50 -8.37 -31.50 -28.63
C LEU A 50 -9.17 -31.06 -27.40
N MET A 51 -10.10 -31.90 -26.94
CA MET A 51 -10.93 -31.58 -25.76
C MET A 51 -10.11 -31.43 -24.47
N LYS A 52 -9.11 -32.31 -24.24
CA LYS A 52 -8.20 -32.18 -23.09
C LYS A 52 -7.41 -30.87 -23.15
N ARG A 53 -6.87 -30.53 -24.33
CA ARG A 53 -6.07 -29.31 -24.52
C ARG A 53 -6.89 -28.04 -24.34
N GLN A 54 -8.08 -27.97 -24.95
CA GLN A 54 -8.96 -26.82 -24.79
C GLN A 54 -9.37 -26.62 -23.32
N ARG A 55 -9.67 -27.70 -22.59
CA ARG A 55 -9.94 -27.63 -21.14
C ARG A 55 -8.74 -27.14 -20.35
N LEU A 56 -7.54 -27.64 -20.64
CA LEU A 56 -6.31 -27.20 -19.97
C LEU A 56 -6.02 -25.72 -20.25
N GLN A 57 -6.15 -25.27 -21.50
CA GLN A 57 -5.98 -23.87 -21.86
C GLN A 57 -7.00 -22.97 -21.17
N ALA A 58 -8.27 -23.38 -21.12
CA ALA A 58 -9.33 -22.63 -20.42
C ALA A 58 -9.03 -22.53 -18.91
N ALA A 59 -8.60 -23.64 -18.29
CA ALA A 59 -8.21 -23.66 -16.87
C ALA A 59 -7.01 -22.75 -16.60
N GLN A 60 -5.97 -22.79 -17.44
CA GLN A 60 -4.80 -21.91 -17.33
C GLN A 60 -5.18 -20.43 -17.49
N LYS A 61 -6.00 -20.09 -18.48
CA LYS A 61 -6.52 -18.73 -18.66
C LYS A 61 -7.31 -18.27 -17.45
N GLY A 62 -8.19 -19.11 -16.91
CA GLY A 62 -8.95 -18.81 -15.69
C GLY A 62 -8.05 -18.55 -14.48
N GLN A 63 -7.02 -19.38 -14.29
CA GLN A 63 -6.02 -19.18 -13.23
C GLN A 63 -5.22 -17.90 -13.42
N ALA A 64 -4.77 -17.59 -14.64
CA ALA A 64 -4.02 -16.38 -14.96
C ALA A 64 -4.86 -15.12 -14.69
N THR A 65 -6.12 -15.10 -15.13
CA THR A 65 -7.03 -13.97 -14.89
C THR A 65 -7.29 -13.78 -13.39
N LYS A 66 -7.49 -14.86 -12.64
CA LYS A 66 -7.67 -14.77 -11.18
C LYS A 66 -6.43 -14.19 -10.50
N LYS A 67 -5.25 -14.71 -10.82
CA LYS A 67 -3.97 -14.21 -10.29
C LYS A 67 -3.74 -12.74 -10.65
N SER A 68 -4.03 -12.34 -11.89
CA SER A 68 -3.91 -10.93 -12.32
C SER A 68 -4.79 -10.01 -11.49
N LYS A 69 -6.06 -10.39 -11.27
CA LYS A 69 -6.98 -9.61 -10.42
C LYS A 69 -6.50 -9.53 -8.97
N ASP A 70 -6.00 -10.64 -8.42
CA ASP A 70 -5.47 -10.67 -7.05
C ASP A 70 -4.23 -9.79 -6.91
N ILE A 71 -3.34 -9.75 -7.92
CA ILE A 71 -2.17 -8.87 -7.95
C ILE A 71 -2.61 -7.40 -8.02
N GLU A 72 -3.53 -7.06 -8.93
CA GLU A 72 -4.04 -5.69 -9.07
C GLU A 72 -4.69 -5.17 -7.78
N LEU A 73 -5.41 -6.03 -7.06
CA LEU A 73 -6.00 -5.69 -5.77
C LEU A 73 -4.92 -5.41 -4.72
N LYS A 74 -3.95 -6.32 -4.59
CA LYS A 74 -2.83 -6.16 -3.66
C LYS A 74 -1.97 -4.94 -3.96
N ASP A 75 -1.76 -4.63 -5.24
CA ASP A 75 -1.01 -3.44 -5.65
C ASP A 75 -1.75 -2.15 -5.28
N LYS A 76 -3.09 -2.13 -5.38
CA LYS A 76 -3.89 -0.99 -4.89
C LYS A 76 -3.78 -0.85 -3.38
N GLU A 77 -3.96 -1.93 -2.64
CA GLU A 77 -3.84 -1.94 -1.18
C GLU A 77 -2.44 -1.48 -0.74
N ASN A 78 -1.38 -1.97 -1.38
CA ASN A 78 0.00 -1.56 -1.10
C ASN A 78 0.21 -0.06 -1.35
N LYS A 79 -0.32 0.48 -2.44
CA LYS A 79 -0.24 1.93 -2.73
C LYS A 79 -0.97 2.76 -1.68
N GLU A 80 -2.16 2.33 -1.26
CA GLU A 80 -2.92 3.02 -0.21
C GLU A 80 -2.19 2.99 1.13
N LEU A 81 -1.61 1.83 1.49
CA LEU A 81 -0.80 1.68 2.70
C LEU A 81 0.46 2.53 2.65
N GLU A 82 1.11 2.63 1.49
CA GLU A 82 2.30 3.49 1.31
C GLU A 82 1.96 4.97 1.49
N ILE A 83 0.83 5.42 0.93
CA ILE A 83 0.34 6.80 1.14
C ILE A 83 0.07 7.06 2.62
N LYS A 84 -0.67 6.16 3.29
CA LYS A 84 -0.96 6.27 4.73
C LYS A 84 0.32 6.32 5.57
N ALA A 85 1.30 5.47 5.26
CA ALA A 85 2.59 5.46 5.93
C ALA A 85 3.33 6.79 5.77
N LYS A 86 3.38 7.36 4.55
CA LYS A 86 4.00 8.67 4.31
C LYS A 86 3.30 9.79 5.08
N THR A 87 1.96 9.80 5.10
CA THR A 87 1.19 10.80 5.88
C THR A 87 1.48 10.69 7.36
N LEU A 88 1.49 9.47 7.92
CA LEU A 88 1.79 9.25 9.34
C LEU A 88 3.21 9.67 9.70
N VAL A 89 4.19 9.42 8.82
CA VAL A 89 5.58 9.86 9.03
C VAL A 89 5.68 11.38 9.06
N SER A 90 4.98 12.09 8.15
CA SER A 90 4.95 13.56 8.15
C SER A 90 4.33 14.11 9.43
N ALA A 91 3.15 13.60 9.81
CA ALA A 91 2.45 14.03 11.02
C ALA A 91 3.28 13.76 12.29
N ASN A 92 3.96 12.62 12.36
CA ASN A 92 4.81 12.30 13.50
C ASN A 92 6.03 13.23 13.59
N LYS A 93 6.61 13.62 12.45
CA LYS A 93 7.70 14.60 12.41
C LYS A 93 7.24 15.95 12.95
N GLU A 94 6.08 16.44 12.51
CA GLU A 94 5.48 17.68 13.01
C GLU A 94 5.23 17.62 14.53
N LEU A 95 4.70 16.51 15.04
CA LEU A 95 4.49 16.32 16.48
C LEU A 95 5.80 16.33 17.29
N ILE A 96 6.88 15.75 16.75
CA ILE A 96 8.20 15.80 17.39
C ILE A 96 8.70 17.24 17.46
N GLU A 97 8.61 17.99 16.36
CA GLU A 97 9.04 19.39 16.31
C GLU A 97 8.25 20.27 17.29
N VAL A 98 6.92 20.12 17.34
CA VAL A 98 6.05 20.84 18.29
C VAL A 98 6.38 20.47 19.73
N ASN A 99 6.61 19.19 20.02
CA ASN A 99 6.95 18.75 21.37
C ASN A 99 8.32 19.30 21.82
N ASP A 100 9.30 19.34 20.93
CA ASP A 100 10.61 19.93 21.22
C ASP A 100 10.52 21.43 21.46
N GLN A 101 9.63 22.13 20.74
CA GLN A 101 9.36 23.54 21.00
C GLN A 101 8.68 23.74 22.37
N LEU A 102 7.64 22.96 22.68
CA LEU A 102 6.95 23.02 23.98
C LEU A 102 7.90 22.73 25.16
N LYS A 103 8.87 21.84 25.00
CA LYS A 103 9.89 21.58 26.03
C LYS A 103 10.79 22.80 26.26
N LYS A 104 11.18 23.51 25.19
CA LYS A 104 11.95 24.76 25.29
C LYS A 104 11.13 25.84 25.99
N ASP A 105 9.90 26.04 25.54
CA ASP A 105 8.99 27.04 26.10
C ASP A 105 8.71 26.78 27.58
N ASN A 106 8.49 25.52 27.98
CA ASN A 106 8.32 25.14 29.38
C ASN A 106 9.56 25.42 30.23
N LYS A 107 10.76 25.21 29.68
CA LYS A 107 12.02 25.55 30.36
C LYS A 107 12.15 27.07 30.53
N ASP A 108 11.81 27.84 29.50
CA ASP A 108 11.90 29.30 29.54
C ASP A 108 10.87 29.89 30.51
N LEU A 109 9.64 29.38 30.50
CA LEU A 109 8.60 29.73 31.47
C LEU A 109 9.04 29.43 32.90
N LYS A 110 9.64 28.25 33.14
CA LYS A 110 10.21 27.93 34.45
C LYS A 110 11.27 28.94 34.87
N ASN A 111 12.20 29.29 33.98
CA ASN A 111 13.23 30.28 34.26
C ASN A 111 12.65 31.67 34.58
N ILE A 112 11.55 32.06 33.92
CA ILE A 112 10.84 33.31 34.19
C ILE A 112 10.17 33.25 35.57
N VAL A 113 9.47 32.16 35.87
CA VAL A 113 8.84 31.93 37.17
C VAL A 113 9.88 31.98 38.29
N ASP A 114 11.03 31.34 38.12
CA ASP A 114 12.12 31.35 39.09
C ASP A 114 12.68 32.77 39.30
N ARG A 115 12.85 33.54 38.22
CA ARG A 115 13.25 34.97 38.31
C ARG A 115 12.22 35.81 39.07
N ILE A 116 10.94 35.64 38.79
CA ILE A 116 9.86 36.35 39.49
C ILE A 116 9.87 35.99 40.98
N LYS A 117 9.98 34.70 41.32
CA LYS A 117 10.08 34.23 42.71
C LYS A 117 11.27 34.86 43.45
N LEU A 118 12.43 34.94 42.81
CA LEU A 118 13.62 35.59 43.37
C LEU A 118 13.39 37.10 43.59
N GLN A 119 12.80 37.80 42.62
CA GLN A 119 12.52 39.22 42.74
C GLN A 119 11.52 39.50 43.88
N ILE A 120 10.44 38.72 43.98
CA ILE A 120 9.48 38.81 45.09
C ILE A 120 10.18 38.57 46.43
N ALA A 121 11.07 37.58 46.53
CA ALA A 121 11.81 37.32 47.76
C ALA A 121 12.69 38.52 48.18
N LEU A 122 13.36 39.17 47.23
CA LEU A 122 14.13 40.39 47.48
C LEU A 122 13.25 41.55 47.94
N ASP A 123 12.10 41.75 47.31
CA ASP A 123 11.21 42.87 47.65
C ASP A 123 10.50 42.63 48.98
N VAL A 124 10.06 41.41 49.28
CA VAL A 124 9.53 41.04 50.60
C VAL A 124 10.58 41.27 51.69
N LYS A 125 11.85 40.91 51.44
CA LYS A 125 12.94 41.18 52.40
C LYS A 125 13.06 42.69 52.69
N LYS A 126 12.96 43.56 51.68
CA LYS A 126 12.97 45.02 51.88
C LYS A 126 11.76 45.47 52.71
N LEU A 127 10.55 45.01 52.37
CA LEU A 127 9.32 45.36 53.07
C LEU A 127 9.29 44.88 54.53
N MET A 128 10.01 43.82 54.89
CA MET A 128 10.11 43.34 56.28
C MET A 128 10.87 44.28 57.22
N HIS A 129 11.49 45.35 56.70
CA HIS A 129 12.16 46.38 57.51
C HIS A 129 11.22 47.47 58.01
N TYR A 130 9.96 47.53 57.55
CA TYR A 130 8.98 48.48 58.08
C TYR A 130 8.57 48.12 59.52
N GLU A 131 8.30 49.14 60.34
CA GLU A 131 8.07 48.99 61.78
C GLU A 131 6.77 48.25 62.12
N ASP A 132 5.74 48.38 61.27
CA ASP A 132 4.42 47.80 61.48
C ASP A 132 4.47 46.25 61.54
N SER A 133 4.04 45.69 62.68
CA SER A 133 4.09 44.26 62.94
C SER A 133 2.98 43.47 62.23
N GLU A 134 1.81 44.08 62.00
CA GLU A 134 0.67 43.43 61.35
C GLU A 134 0.91 43.34 59.84
N ILE A 135 1.51 44.39 59.25
CA ILE A 135 1.97 44.38 57.85
C ILE A 135 3.00 43.26 57.62
N ARG A 136 3.96 43.08 58.54
CA ARG A 136 4.96 42.00 58.46
C ARG A 136 4.34 40.61 58.56
N LYS A 137 3.38 40.38 59.48
CA LYS A 137 2.67 39.09 59.60
C LYS A 137 1.88 38.77 58.33
N ALA A 138 1.16 39.76 57.77
CA ALA A 138 0.39 39.59 56.55
C ALA A 138 1.29 39.27 55.34
N LEU A 139 2.40 40.00 55.18
CA LEU A 139 3.42 39.74 54.15
C LEU A 139 4.03 38.35 54.26
N ALA A 140 4.38 37.90 55.46
CA ALA A 140 4.94 36.57 55.67
C ALA A 140 3.97 35.45 55.30
N LYS A 141 2.66 35.63 55.60
CA LYS A 141 1.62 34.66 55.23
C LYS A 141 1.41 34.60 53.72
N TRP A 142 1.35 35.76 53.05
CA TRP A 142 1.23 35.85 51.59
C TRP A 142 2.44 35.24 50.88
N PHE A 143 3.66 35.56 51.31
CA PHE A 143 4.88 35.01 50.72
C PHE A 143 4.95 33.48 50.82
N LYS A 144 4.58 32.89 51.97
CA LYS A 144 4.50 31.42 52.13
C LYS A 144 3.54 30.77 51.14
N SER A 145 2.42 31.41 50.79
CA SER A 145 1.46 30.84 49.81
C SER A 145 1.99 30.81 48.37
N ILE A 146 3.03 31.57 48.05
CA ILE A 146 3.64 31.65 46.71
C ILE A 146 4.83 30.68 46.57
N GLN A 147 5.33 30.17 47.69
CA GLN A 147 6.44 29.21 47.73
C GLN A 147 6.00 27.74 47.63
N GLY A 148 4.72 27.44 47.83
CA GLY A 148 4.10 26.13 47.56
C GLY A 148 3.81 25.92 46.08
#